data_AF-W5TLR3-F1
#
_entry.id   AF-W5TLR3-F1
#
_cell.length_a   1.000
_cell.length_b   1.000
_cell.length_c   1.000
_cell.angle_alpha   90.00
_cell.angle_beta   90.00
_cell.angle_gamma   90.00
#
_symmetry.space_group_name_H-M   'P 1'
#
loop_
_entity.id
_entity.type
_entity.pdbx_description
1 polymer ?
#
loop_
_entity_poly.entity_id
_entity_poly.type
_entity_poly.pdbx_seq_one_letter_code
_entity_poly.pdbx_strand_id
1 'polypeptide(L)'
;MPDGTSDPVGYTLAVAAGMDAVAIVVLDLAHVGDEPERVAVGFDLATITPARMWRRGVVEPRAVRSLLLNDCTWEPIQLERDCAQRLWDAHRDCFPDCRSRLATSAALSAADEVD
;
A
#
# COMPACT_ATOMS: atom_id res chain seq x y z
N MET A 1 -3.87 -6.47 -24.72
CA MET A 1 -3.57 -5.08 -25.11
C MET A 1 -3.75 -4.99 -26.63
N PRO A 2 -3.94 -3.82 -27.25
CA PRO A 2 -3.82 -3.75 -28.69
C PRO A 2 -2.35 -4.02 -29.03
N ASP A 3 -2.10 -5.10 -29.76
CA ASP A 3 -0.80 -5.78 -29.95
C ASP A 3 0.24 -5.00 -30.78
N GLY A 4 0.16 -3.67 -30.80
CA GLY A 4 1.02 -2.79 -31.61
C GLY A 4 1.39 -1.46 -30.96
N THR A 5 1.16 -1.30 -29.66
CA THR A 5 1.60 -0.07 -28.96
C THR A 5 3.11 -0.15 -28.76
N SER A 6 3.88 0.68 -29.48
CA SER A 6 5.34 0.74 -29.34
C SER A 6 5.81 1.19 -27.95
N ASP A 7 4.87 1.69 -27.14
CA ASP A 7 5.10 2.24 -25.81
C ASP A 7 3.89 2.04 -24.88
N PRO A 8 3.70 0.81 -24.35
CA PRO A 8 2.55 0.48 -23.51
C PRO A 8 2.54 1.25 -22.18
N VAL A 9 3.72 1.61 -21.65
CA VAL A 9 3.85 2.43 -20.44
C VAL A 9 3.32 3.84 -20.72
N GLY A 10 3.79 4.49 -21.79
CA GLY A 10 3.32 5.83 -22.15
C GLY A 10 1.83 5.90 -22.44
N TYR A 11 1.27 4.88 -23.11
CA TYR A 11 -0.18 4.78 -23.32
C TYR A 11 -0.95 4.75 -22.00
N THR A 12 -0.50 3.94 -21.04
CA THR A 12 -1.16 3.82 -19.73
C THR A 12 -1.08 5.13 -18.95
N LEU A 13 0.06 5.82 -19.00
CA LEU A 13 0.21 7.15 -18.38
C LEU A 13 -0.69 8.20 -19.02
N ALA A 14 -0.87 8.17 -20.34
CA ALA A 14 -1.78 9.07 -21.03
C ALA A 14 -3.25 8.84 -20.62
N VAL A 15 -3.66 7.57 -20.46
CA VAL A 15 -4.99 7.23 -19.93
C VAL A 15 -5.15 7.75 -18.50
N ALA A 16 -4.18 7.51 -17.63
CA ALA A 16 -4.21 7.99 -16.24
C ALA A 16 -4.29 9.52 -16.16
N ALA A 17 -3.58 10.24 -17.02
CA ALA A 17 -3.66 11.70 -17.12
C ALA A 17 -5.06 12.15 -17.55
N GLY A 18 -5.67 11.49 -18.54
CA GLY A 18 -7.04 11.79 -18.98
C GLY A 18 -8.11 11.50 -17.92
N MET A 19 -7.76 10.77 -16.86
CA MET A 19 -8.62 10.48 -15.71
C MET A 19 -8.34 11.39 -14.51
N ASP A 20 -7.45 12.37 -14.63
CA ASP A 20 -6.96 13.20 -13.52
C ASP A 20 -6.39 12.37 -12.35
N ALA A 21 -5.79 11.21 -12.64
CA ALA A 21 -5.15 10.39 -11.62
C ALA A 21 -4.00 11.15 -10.96
N VAL A 22 -3.92 11.09 -9.64
CA VAL A 22 -2.84 11.73 -8.87
C VAL A 22 -1.67 10.79 -8.60
N ALA A 23 -1.89 9.48 -8.69
CA ALA A 23 -0.91 8.46 -8.37
C ALA A 23 -1.06 7.20 -9.23
N ILE A 24 0.06 6.51 -9.44
CA ILE A 24 0.17 5.21 -10.10
C ILE A 24 0.71 4.21 -9.09
N VAL A 25 0.03 3.08 -8.95
CA VAL A 25 0.47 1.96 -8.10
C VAL A 25 0.77 0.77 -8.99
N VAL A 26 1.98 0.23 -8.88
CA VAL A 26 2.45 -0.94 -9.64
C VAL A 26 3.00 -2.01 -8.71
N LEU A 27 3.10 -3.24 -9.20
CA LEU A 27 3.67 -4.34 -8.42
C LEU A 27 5.16 -4.08 -8.14
N ASP A 28 5.92 -3.79 -9.19
CA ASP A 28 7.36 -3.54 -9.16
C ASP A 28 7.74 -2.55 -10.28
N LEU A 29 9.02 -2.18 -10.35
CA LEU A 29 9.52 -1.25 -11.36
C LEU A 29 9.52 -1.83 -12.79
N ALA A 30 9.53 -3.15 -12.96
CA ALA A 30 9.50 -3.77 -14.28
C ALA A 30 8.19 -3.44 -15.02
N HIS A 31 7.10 -3.20 -14.28
CA HIS A 31 5.81 -2.77 -14.85
C HIS A 31 5.83 -1.36 -15.46
N VAL A 32 6.87 -0.57 -15.18
CA VAL A 32 7.09 0.77 -15.74
C VAL A 32 8.40 0.83 -16.53
N GLY A 33 8.93 -0.32 -16.96
CA GLY A 33 10.16 -0.42 -17.74
C GLY A 33 11.43 -0.06 -16.96
N ASP A 34 11.40 -0.16 -15.63
CA ASP A 34 12.49 0.24 -14.74
C ASP A 34 12.87 1.74 -14.82
N GLU A 35 11.97 2.58 -15.33
CA GLU A 35 12.12 4.03 -15.46
C GLU A 35 11.12 4.80 -14.55
N PRO A 36 11.26 4.76 -13.21
CA PRO A 36 10.32 5.40 -12.29
C PRO A 36 10.17 6.91 -12.52
N GLU A 37 11.24 7.60 -12.92
CA GLU A 37 11.26 9.02 -13.25
C GLU A 37 10.27 9.39 -14.35
N ARG A 38 10.03 8.46 -15.28
CA ARG A 38 9.08 8.62 -16.37
C ARG A 38 7.65 8.72 -15.89
N VAL A 39 7.32 8.04 -14.79
CA VAL A 39 6.02 8.13 -14.12
C VAL A 39 6.01 9.33 -13.17
N ALA A 40 7.09 9.48 -12.39
CA ALA A 40 7.22 10.52 -11.38
C ALA A 40 7.24 11.95 -11.95
N VAL A 41 7.39 12.13 -13.27
CA VAL A 41 7.22 13.46 -13.90
C VAL A 41 5.80 13.99 -13.76
N GLY A 42 4.79 13.10 -13.81
CA GLY A 42 3.37 13.47 -13.87
C GLY A 42 2.55 13.00 -12.66
N PHE A 43 3.00 11.96 -11.97
CA PHE A 43 2.24 11.26 -10.93
C PHE A 43 3.10 10.97 -9.71
N ASP A 44 2.48 10.74 -8.55
CA ASP A 44 3.15 9.95 -7.51
C ASP A 44 3.23 8.49 -7.98
N LEU A 45 4.36 7.82 -7.78
CA LEU A 45 4.53 6.39 -8.09
C LEU A 45 4.71 5.61 -6.78
N ALA A 46 3.98 4.51 -6.63
CA ALA A 46 4.21 3.55 -5.56
C ALA A 46 4.41 2.14 -6.11
N THR A 47 5.39 1.42 -5.60
CA THR A 47 5.61 -0.01 -5.86
C THR A 47 5.16 -0.83 -4.65
N ILE A 48 4.62 -2.02 -4.90
CA ILE A 48 4.24 -2.97 -3.85
C ILE A 48 5.48 -3.76 -3.38
N THR A 49 6.32 -4.21 -4.31
CA THR A 49 7.47 -5.09 -4.04
C THR A 49 8.71 -4.64 -4.84
N PRO A 50 9.76 -4.10 -4.18
CA PRO A 50 9.78 -3.65 -2.79
C PRO A 50 8.86 -2.44 -2.58
N ALA A 51 8.35 -2.24 -1.37
CA ALA A 51 7.51 -1.09 -1.05
C ALA A 51 8.30 0.23 -1.11
N ARG A 52 8.08 1.02 -2.15
CA ARG A 52 8.73 2.32 -2.38
C ARG A 52 7.73 3.33 -2.93
N MET A 53 8.01 4.61 -2.70
CA MET A 53 7.22 5.72 -3.20
C MET A 53 8.13 6.80 -3.78
N TRP A 54 7.78 7.28 -4.97
CA TRP A 54 8.33 8.49 -5.58
C TRP A 54 7.24 9.54 -5.55
N ARG A 55 7.58 10.72 -5.01
CA ARG A 55 6.70 11.88 -5.15
C ARG A 55 6.89 12.49 -6.53
N ARG A 56 5.83 13.05 -7.08
CA ARG A 56 5.90 13.77 -8.34
C ARG A 56 7.00 14.85 -8.32
N GLY A 57 7.87 14.82 -9.33
CA GLY A 57 9.02 15.71 -9.47
C GLY A 57 10.22 15.37 -8.59
N VAL A 58 10.21 14.24 -7.87
CA VAL A 58 11.30 13.79 -7.01
C VAL A 58 11.88 12.48 -7.55
N VAL A 59 13.19 12.47 -7.77
CA VAL A 59 13.92 11.33 -8.34
C VAL A 59 14.14 10.22 -7.31
N GLU A 60 14.42 10.59 -6.06
CA GLU A 60 14.77 9.64 -5.02
C GLU A 60 13.55 8.93 -4.42
N PRO A 61 13.50 7.58 -4.43
CA PRO A 61 12.45 6.84 -3.75
C PRO A 61 12.56 6.98 -2.25
N ARG A 62 11.41 7.10 -1.60
CA ARG A 62 11.27 6.85 -0.19
C ARG A 62 10.85 5.40 0.03
N ALA A 63 11.63 4.65 0.81
CA ALA A 63 11.16 3.37 1.34
C ALA A 63 9.91 3.62 2.18
N VAL A 64 8.81 2.97 1.81
CA VAL A 64 7.59 2.99 2.61
C VAL A 64 7.66 1.79 3.53
N ARG A 65 7.60 2.02 4.86
CA ARG A 65 7.30 0.90 5.76
C ARG A 65 5.89 0.44 5.40
N SER A 66 5.82 -0.67 4.68
CA SER A 66 4.63 -1.51 4.73
C SER A 66 4.53 -1.96 6.19
N LEU A 67 3.70 -1.29 6.99
CA LEU A 67 3.12 -1.98 8.12
C LEU A 67 2.40 -3.14 7.48
N LEU A 68 2.96 -4.34 7.60
CA LEU A 68 2.31 -5.54 7.11
C LEU A 68 1.07 -5.75 7.97
N LEU A 69 -0.02 -5.06 7.63
CA LEU A 69 -1.36 -5.26 8.18
C LEU A 69 -1.89 -6.67 7.84
N ASN A 70 -1.11 -7.48 7.14
CA ASN A 70 -1.39 -8.87 6.81
C ASN A 70 -0.40 -9.83 7.51
N ASP A 71 0.53 -9.33 8.33
CA ASP A 71 1.41 -10.19 9.12
C ASP A 71 0.61 -10.78 10.28
N CYS A 72 0.18 -12.03 10.11
CA CYS A 72 -0.56 -12.79 11.11
C CYS A 72 0.30 -13.21 12.32
N THR A 73 1.62 -13.04 12.27
CA THR A 73 2.56 -13.45 13.32
C THR A 73 2.97 -12.31 14.25
N TRP A 74 2.66 -11.07 13.86
CA TRP A 74 2.94 -9.88 14.64
C TRP A 74 2.02 -9.80 15.87
N GLU A 75 2.59 -9.38 17.01
CA GLU A 75 1.84 -9.13 18.23
C GLU A 75 2.05 -7.67 18.65
N PRO A 76 1.13 -6.76 18.27
CA PRO A 76 1.19 -5.38 18.72
C PRO A 76 1.01 -5.29 20.23
N ILE A 77 1.85 -4.49 20.88
CA ILE A 77 1.73 -4.15 22.29
C ILE A 77 1.28 -2.69 22.34
N GLN A 78 0.19 -2.39 23.05
CA GLN A 78 -0.39 -1.03 23.20
C GLN A 78 -0.87 -0.42 21.88
N LEU A 79 -2.05 -0.85 21.41
CA LEU A 79 -2.73 -0.22 20.27
C LEU A 79 -3.68 0.86 20.77
N GLU A 80 -3.58 2.06 20.20
CA GLU A 80 -4.66 3.05 20.27
C GLU A 80 -5.91 2.51 19.56
N ARG A 81 -7.10 2.95 19.99
CA ARG A 81 -8.40 2.44 19.51
C ARG A 81 -8.53 2.45 17.99
N ASP A 82 -8.15 3.54 17.34
CA ASP A 82 -8.20 3.68 15.87
C ASP A 82 -7.25 2.70 15.15
N CYS A 83 -6.08 2.46 15.73
CA CYS A 83 -5.13 1.48 15.20
C CYS A 83 -5.65 0.05 15.39
N ALA A 84 -6.23 -0.25 16.56
CA ALA A 84 -6.85 -1.53 16.84
C ALA A 84 -8.00 -1.84 15.87
N GLN A 85 -8.85 -0.84 15.57
CA GLN A 85 -9.96 -1.01 14.63
C GLN A 85 -9.49 -1.34 13.21
N ARG A 86 -8.50 -0.62 12.68
CA ARG A 86 -7.97 -0.86 11.33
C ARG A 86 -7.32 -2.23 11.18
N LEU A 87 -6.58 -2.66 12.20
CA LEU A 87 -5.99 -4.00 12.22
C LEU A 87 -7.05 -5.09 12.41
N TRP A 88 -8.08 -4.84 13.21
CA TRP A 88 -9.22 -5.75 13.34
C TRP A 88 -9.94 -5.95 12.01
N ASP A 89 -10.21 -4.87 11.27
CA ASP A 89 -10.87 -4.97 9.96
C ASP A 89 -10.05 -5.81 8.95
N ALA A 90 -8.72 -5.74 9.03
CA ALA A 90 -7.82 -6.55 8.20
C ALA A 90 -7.75 -8.04 8.62
N HIS A 91 -7.90 -8.33 9.91
CA HIS A 91 -7.65 -9.67 10.47
C HIS A 91 -8.90 -10.38 11.05
N ARG A 92 -10.08 -9.78 11.00
CA ARG A 92 -11.33 -10.32 11.58
C ARG A 92 -11.66 -11.74 11.10
N ASP A 93 -11.34 -12.02 9.84
CA ASP A 93 -11.65 -13.29 9.17
C ASP A 93 -10.44 -14.25 9.09
N CYS A 94 -9.33 -13.93 9.76
CA CYS A 94 -8.18 -14.84 9.85
C CYS A 94 -8.47 -16.06 10.73
N PHE A 95 -7.63 -17.09 10.58
CA PHE A 95 -7.66 -18.29 11.42
C PHE A 95 -7.53 -17.95 12.92
N PRO A 96 -8.06 -18.82 13.82
CA PRO A 96 -8.03 -18.58 15.27
C PRO A 96 -6.65 -18.27 15.86
N ASP A 97 -5.58 -18.79 15.25
CA ASP A 97 -4.19 -18.61 15.72
C ASP A 97 -3.52 -17.32 15.20
N CYS A 98 -4.26 -16.44 14.52
CA CYS A 98 -3.73 -15.15 14.08
C CYS A 98 -3.45 -14.23 15.28
N ARG A 99 -2.18 -13.93 15.53
CA ARG A 99 -1.75 -13.12 16.68
C ARG A 99 -2.23 -11.68 16.58
N SER A 100 -2.21 -11.10 15.38
CA SER A 100 -2.75 -9.76 15.12
C SER A 100 -4.26 -9.68 15.41
N ARG A 101 -5.04 -10.72 15.06
CA ARG A 101 -6.47 -10.81 15.39
C ARG A 101 -6.69 -10.88 16.91
N LEU A 102 -5.92 -11.71 17.61
CA LEU A 102 -6.01 -11.86 19.06
C LEU A 102 -5.67 -10.54 19.76
N ALA A 103 -4.54 -9.91 19.42
CA ALA A 103 -4.08 -8.66 20.02
C ALA A 103 -5.06 -7.50 19.80
N THR A 104 -5.66 -7.40 18.61
CA THR A 104 -6.60 -6.32 18.29
C THR A 104 -7.95 -6.51 18.95
N SER A 105 -8.45 -7.75 19.05
CA SER A 105 -9.66 -8.03 19.84
C SER A 105 -9.48 -7.68 21.31
N ALA A 106 -8.33 -8.01 21.90
CA ALA A 106 -8.01 -7.66 23.28
C ALA A 106 -7.94 -6.14 23.49
N ALA A 107 -7.30 -5.42 22.54
CA ALA A 107 -7.20 -3.97 22.61
C ALA A 107 -8.55 -3.26 22.47
N LEU A 108 -9.44 -3.72 21.58
CA LEU A 108 -10.78 -3.16 21.41
C LEU A 108 -11.67 -3.41 22.64
N SER A 109 -11.66 -4.64 23.17
CA SER A 109 -12.39 -4.96 24.40
C SER A 109 -11.92 -4.11 25.58
N ALA A 110 -10.61 -3.92 25.74
CA ALA A 110 -10.06 -3.09 26.81
C ALA A 110 -10.42 -1.60 26.63
N ALA A 111 -10.58 -1.12 25.40
CA ALA A 111 -11.00 0.25 25.13
C ALA A 111 -12.50 0.47 25.40
N ASP A 112 -13.34 -0.55 25.23
CA ASP A 112 -14.79 -0.50 25.52
C ASP A 112 -15.10 -0.51 27.03
N GLU A 113 -14.19 -1.01 27.86
CA GLU A 113 -14.35 -1.02 29.33
C GLU A 113 -14.08 0.35 30.00
N VAL A 114 -13.46 1.28 29.27
CA VAL A 114 -12.99 2.57 29.80
C VAL A 114 -13.94 3.74 29.43
N ASP A 115 -14.87 3.53 28.49
CA ASP A 115 -15.96 4.45 28.12
C ASP A 115 -17.22 4.22 28.98
#